data_AF-A0A352B5H2-F1
#
_entry.id   AF-A0A352B5H2-F1
#
_cell.length_a   1.000
_cell.length_b   1.000
_cell.length_c   1.000
_cell.angle_alpha   90.00
_cell.angle_beta   90.00
_cell.angle_gamma   90.00
#
_symmetry.space_group_name_H-M   'P 1'
#
loop_
_entity.id
_entity.type
_entity.pdbx_description
1 polymer ?
#
loop_
_entity_poly.entity_id
_entity_poly.type
_entity_poly.pdbx_seq_one_letter_code
_entity_poly.pdbx_strand_id
1 'polypeptide(L)'
;MYQFHFKSDCVTKERPRTPREADTCIDRLLDQALVLLRDKGAYEVDLGLGPDTTIVRFVDRPFYYSVYTTAQLRDLDLATLPDRPYPADAQISHDLLPPLLKLFRRLRYQDDYFYLREGGLNVVSGFVKLLFSCGGYHIVDINEMESVVV
;
A
#
# COMPACT_ATOMS: atom_id res chain seq x y z
N MET A 1 -6.64 -0.21 -21.56
CA MET A 1 -6.74 1.11 -20.92
C MET A 1 -7.89 1.02 -19.92
N TYR A 2 -7.60 0.81 -18.63
CA TYR A 2 -8.63 0.61 -17.61
C TYR A 2 -9.01 1.95 -16.97
N GLN A 3 -10.30 2.28 -16.98
CA GLN A 3 -10.91 3.40 -16.27
C GLN A 3 -11.64 2.84 -15.04
N PHE A 4 -11.16 3.17 -13.85
CA PHE A 4 -11.94 3.02 -12.63
C PHE A 4 -12.94 4.18 -12.55
N HIS A 5 -14.23 3.89 -12.66
CA HIS A 5 -15.29 4.88 -12.45
C HIS A 5 -15.57 5.00 -10.95
N PHE A 6 -14.89 5.92 -10.27
CA PHE A 6 -15.31 6.37 -8.95
C PHE A 6 -16.39 7.45 -9.14
N LYS A 7 -17.58 7.25 -8.55
CA LYS A 7 -18.68 8.24 -8.58
C LYS A 7 -18.16 9.57 -8.00
N SER A 8 -17.93 10.53 -8.87
CA SER A 8 -17.31 11.81 -8.58
C SER A 8 -18.31 12.82 -8.04
N ASP A 9 -18.69 12.69 -6.77
CA ASP A 9 -19.29 13.79 -5.99
C ASP A 9 -18.27 14.41 -5.01
N CYS A 10 -16.97 14.15 -5.21
CA CYS A 10 -15.91 14.73 -4.40
C CYS A 10 -15.62 16.15 -4.88
N VAL A 11 -16.04 17.16 -4.11
CA VAL A 11 -15.60 18.56 -4.30
C VAL A 11 -14.10 18.63 -4.06
N THR A 12 -13.31 18.55 -5.13
CA THR A 12 -11.87 18.69 -5.10
C THR A 12 -11.51 20.11 -4.71
N LYS A 13 -10.88 20.30 -3.54
CA LYS A 13 -10.03 21.47 -3.34
C LYS A 13 -8.89 21.34 -4.35
N GLU A 14 -8.96 22.10 -5.44
CA GLU A 14 -8.00 22.09 -6.56
C GLU A 14 -6.60 22.47 -6.08
N ARG A 15 -5.85 21.52 -5.53
CA ARG A 15 -4.43 21.68 -5.25
C ARG A 15 -3.68 20.52 -5.89
N PRO A 16 -2.72 20.81 -6.78
CA PRO A 16 -1.92 19.76 -7.38
C PRO A 16 -1.09 19.04 -6.32
N ARG A 17 -0.69 17.82 -6.66
CA ARG A 17 0.12 16.94 -5.82
C ARG A 17 1.36 17.68 -5.37
N THR A 18 1.49 17.84 -4.06
CA THR A 18 2.72 18.35 -3.47
C THR A 18 3.71 17.19 -3.34
N PRO A 19 4.95 17.31 -3.87
CA PRO A 19 5.98 16.31 -3.68
C PRO A 19 6.21 16.01 -2.20
N ARG A 20 6.34 14.72 -1.86
CA ARG A 20 6.57 14.19 -0.51
C ARG A 20 7.91 13.45 -0.46
N GLU A 21 8.42 13.17 0.75
CA GLU A 21 9.63 12.34 0.88
C GLU A 21 9.42 10.97 0.26
N ALA A 22 8.23 10.39 0.45
CA ALA A 22 7.84 9.12 -0.14
C ALA A 22 7.97 9.12 -1.68
N ASP A 23 7.75 10.26 -2.36
CA ASP A 23 7.88 10.34 -3.81
C ASP A 23 9.32 10.18 -4.30
N THR A 24 10.30 10.48 -3.45
CA THR A 24 11.73 10.36 -3.80
C THR A 24 12.24 8.91 -3.71
N CYS A 25 11.53 8.06 -2.97
CA CYS A 25 11.97 6.69 -2.67
C CYS A 25 10.84 5.65 -2.73
N ILE A 26 9.74 5.94 -3.41
CA ILE A 26 8.55 5.08 -3.43
C ILE A 26 8.87 3.65 -3.86
N ASP A 27 9.72 3.47 -4.86
CA ASP A 27 10.11 2.14 -5.34
C ASP A 27 10.79 1.35 -4.22
N ARG A 28 11.65 2.00 -3.43
CA ARG A 28 12.28 1.39 -2.25
C ARG A 28 11.27 1.08 -1.14
N LEU A 29 10.27 1.94 -0.92
CA LEU A 29 9.21 1.66 0.07
C LEU A 29 8.35 0.46 -0.33
N LEU A 30 8.07 0.32 -1.62
CA LEU A 30 7.32 -0.82 -2.17
C LEU A 30 8.13 -2.11 -2.06
N ASP A 31 9.43 -2.08 -2.35
CA ASP A 31 10.32 -3.23 -2.14
C ASP A 31 10.38 -3.66 -0.67
N GLN A 32 10.48 -2.69 0.25
CA GLN A 32 10.45 -2.94 1.69
C GLN A 32 9.12 -3.57 2.12
N ALA A 33 8.00 -3.02 1.67
CA ALA A 33 6.67 -3.57 1.93
C ALA A 33 6.53 -5.00 1.38
N LEU A 34 7.02 -5.28 0.17
CA LEU A 34 6.99 -6.60 -0.43
C LEU A 34 7.69 -7.64 0.46
N VAL A 35 8.91 -7.37 0.90
CA VAL A 35 9.66 -8.31 1.74
C VAL A 35 9.02 -8.44 3.13
N LEU A 36 8.53 -7.33 3.70
CA LEU A 36 7.82 -7.38 4.99
C LEU A 36 6.62 -8.33 4.94
N LEU A 37 5.81 -8.21 3.88
CA LEU A 37 4.62 -9.02 3.66
C LEU A 37 4.97 -10.47 3.34
N ARG A 38 5.93 -10.69 2.43
CA ARG A 38 6.27 -12.00 1.89
C ARG A 38 7.04 -12.86 2.88
N ASP A 39 8.02 -12.26 3.55
CA ASP A 39 9.11 -13.00 4.20
C ASP A 39 9.28 -12.66 5.70
N LYS A 40 8.73 -11.54 6.18
CA LYS A 40 8.92 -11.08 7.58
C LYS A 40 7.65 -11.16 8.44
N GLY A 41 6.59 -11.76 7.90
CA GLY A 41 5.36 -12.03 8.65
C GLY A 41 4.52 -10.79 8.93
N ALA A 42 4.70 -9.72 8.14
CA ALA A 42 3.68 -8.69 8.07
C ALA A 42 2.46 -9.26 7.35
N TYR A 43 1.27 -9.12 7.93
CA TYR A 43 0.03 -9.49 7.25
C TYR A 43 -0.72 -8.27 6.70
N GLU A 44 -0.33 -7.07 7.12
CA GLU A 44 -0.91 -5.82 6.65
C GLU A 44 0.13 -4.71 6.61
N VAL A 45 0.14 -3.97 5.52
CA VAL A 45 0.98 -2.77 5.33
C VAL A 45 0.12 -1.66 4.74
N ASP A 46 0.18 -0.48 5.36
CA ASP A 46 -0.50 0.75 4.93
C ASP A 46 0.55 1.82 4.63
N LEU A 47 0.88 2.00 3.35
CA LEU A 47 1.86 2.97 2.86
C LEU A 47 1.21 4.36 2.76
N GLY A 48 1.41 5.20 3.76
CA GLY A 48 1.00 6.59 3.75
C GLY A 48 1.92 7.47 2.90
N LEU A 49 1.70 7.48 1.59
CA LEU A 49 2.44 8.30 0.61
C LEU A 49 2.18 9.82 0.73
N GLY A 50 1.03 10.18 1.27
CA GLY A 50 0.66 11.56 1.62
C GLY A 50 1.15 11.99 3.01
N PRO A 51 0.94 11.19 4.08
CA PRO A 51 1.41 11.54 5.42
C PRO A 51 2.90 11.24 5.71
N ASP A 52 3.62 10.54 4.82
CA ASP A 52 5.01 10.09 5.02
C ASP A 52 5.19 9.13 6.21
N THR A 53 4.18 8.30 6.45
CA THR A 53 4.14 7.30 7.52
C THR A 53 3.59 5.99 7.01
N THR A 54 4.22 4.88 7.36
CA THR A 54 3.75 3.53 7.06
C THR A 54 3.35 2.81 8.33
N ILE A 55 2.19 2.16 8.32
CA ILE A 55 1.73 1.28 9.40
C ILE A 55 1.93 -0.16 8.95
N VAL A 56 2.53 -0.99 9.80
CA VAL A 56 2.75 -2.42 9.53
C VAL A 56 2.22 -3.23 10.70
N ARG A 57 1.49 -4.32 10.42
CA ARG A 57 1.02 -5.27 11.43
C ARG A 57 1.65 -6.63 11.18
N PHE A 58 2.19 -7.22 12.25
CA PHE A 58 2.89 -8.49 12.23
C PHE A 58 2.08 -9.58 12.91
N VAL A 59 2.15 -10.80 12.38
CA VAL A 59 1.38 -11.95 12.85
C VAL A 59 1.69 -12.36 14.29
N ASP A 60 2.90 -12.08 14.77
CA ASP A 60 3.32 -12.43 16.13
C ASP A 60 2.85 -11.43 17.20
N ARG A 61 2.39 -10.25 16.79
CA ARG A 61 1.85 -9.20 17.67
C ARG A 61 0.57 -8.59 17.09
N PRO A 62 -0.51 -9.37 16.89
CA PRO A 62 -1.69 -8.95 16.12
C PRO A 62 -2.48 -7.79 16.74
N PHE A 63 -2.29 -7.51 18.03
CA PHE A 63 -2.92 -6.37 18.73
C PHE A 63 -2.08 -5.08 18.69
N TYR A 64 -0.90 -5.12 18.08
CA TYR A 64 0.01 -3.98 17.97
C TYR A 64 0.30 -3.67 16.51
N TYR A 65 0.54 -2.39 16.23
CA TYR A 65 1.04 -1.95 14.94
C TYR A 65 2.38 -1.23 15.12
N SER A 66 3.26 -1.40 14.14
CA SER A 66 4.50 -0.66 14.01
C SER A 66 4.28 0.53 13.10
N VAL A 67 4.80 1.70 13.47
CA VAL A 67 4.75 2.91 12.65
C VAL A 67 6.17 3.27 12.23
N TYR A 68 6.38 3.43 10.94
CA TYR A 68 7.65 3.86 10.35
C TYR A 68 7.45 5.19 9.64
N THR A 69 8.36 6.13 9.82
CA THR A 69 8.48 7.26 8.89
C THR A 69 8.98 6.76 7.53
N THR A 70 8.83 7.57 6.48
CA THR A 70 9.41 7.27 5.16
C THR A 70 10.90 6.91 5.26
N ALA A 71 11.72 7.72 5.94
CA ALA A 71 13.14 7.44 6.12
C ALA A 71 13.39 6.12 6.87
N GLN A 72 12.66 5.87 7.97
CA GLN A 72 12.82 4.65 8.75
C GLN A 72 12.51 3.40 7.93
N LEU A 73 11.43 3.40 7.13
CA LEU A 73 11.10 2.26 6.29
C LEU A 73 12.09 2.09 5.14
N ARG A 74 12.47 3.19 4.47
CA ARG A 74 13.45 3.18 3.37
C ARG A 74 14.75 2.50 3.79
N ASP A 75 15.25 2.90 4.95
CA ASP A 75 16.56 2.52 5.50
C ASP A 75 16.47 1.31 6.45
N LEU A 76 15.29 0.70 6.59
CA LEU A 76 15.09 -0.48 7.44
C LEU A 76 15.96 -1.64 6.94
N ASP A 77 16.82 -2.14 7.82
CA ASP A 77 17.56 -3.38 7.58
C ASP A 77 16.67 -4.58 7.90
N LEU A 78 16.04 -5.12 6.85
CA LEU A 78 15.14 -6.27 6.95
C LEU A 78 15.84 -7.55 7.42
N ALA A 79 17.17 -7.65 7.34
CA ALA A 79 17.90 -8.81 7.85
C ALA A 79 17.84 -8.90 9.38
N THR A 80 17.57 -7.78 10.07
CA THR A 80 17.38 -7.75 11.52
C THR A 80 16.03 -8.30 11.97
N LEU A 81 15.07 -8.41 11.05
CA LEU A 81 13.75 -8.98 11.31
C LEU A 81 13.77 -10.49 11.07
N PRO A 82 13.13 -11.28 11.96
CA PRO A 82 13.06 -12.73 11.79
C PRO A 82 12.28 -13.09 10.54
N ASP A 83 12.76 -14.10 9.82
CA ASP A 83 11.99 -14.69 8.73
C ASP A 83 10.74 -15.37 9.29
N ARG A 84 9.64 -15.23 8.57
CA ARG A 84 8.36 -15.87 8.86
C ARG A 84 7.79 -16.42 7.56
N PRO A 85 7.20 -17.62 7.60
CA PRO A 85 6.44 -18.09 6.45
C PRO A 85 5.28 -17.11 6.21
N TYR A 86 4.92 -16.97 4.96
CA TYR A 86 3.71 -16.23 4.60
C TYR A 86 2.48 -16.88 5.20
N PRO A 87 1.45 -16.09 5.56
CA PRO A 87 0.27 -16.63 6.22
C PRO A 87 -0.39 -17.73 5.40
N ALA A 88 -0.65 -18.88 6.01
CA ALA A 88 -1.26 -20.03 5.35
C ALA A 88 -2.72 -19.78 4.93
N ASP A 89 -3.37 -18.83 5.60
CA ASP A 89 -4.73 -18.36 5.37
C ASP A 89 -4.78 -17.07 4.52
N ALA A 90 -3.68 -16.69 3.88
CA ALA A 90 -3.65 -15.53 2.99
C ALA A 90 -4.63 -15.69 1.81
N GLN A 91 -5.52 -14.72 1.66
CA GLN A 91 -6.40 -14.59 0.49
C GLN A 91 -5.69 -13.93 -0.70
N ILE A 92 -4.67 -13.10 -0.45
CA ILE A 92 -3.81 -12.56 -1.50
C ILE A 92 -2.62 -13.52 -1.67
N SER A 93 -2.47 -14.14 -2.83
CA SER A 93 -1.29 -14.96 -3.10
C SER A 93 -0.03 -14.09 -3.21
N HIS A 94 1.12 -14.65 -2.86
CA HIS A 94 2.40 -13.93 -2.92
C HIS A 94 2.70 -13.37 -4.33
N ASP A 95 2.27 -14.07 -5.38
CA ASP A 95 2.48 -13.67 -6.77
C ASP A 95 1.68 -12.40 -7.15
N LEU A 96 0.61 -12.10 -6.41
CA LEU A 96 -0.18 -10.88 -6.59
C LEU A 96 0.42 -9.66 -5.86
N LEU A 97 1.37 -9.84 -4.94
CA LEU A 97 1.95 -8.71 -4.19
C LEU A 97 2.70 -7.72 -5.10
N PRO A 98 3.65 -8.13 -5.97
CA PRO A 98 4.35 -7.19 -6.83
C PRO A 98 3.42 -6.34 -7.73
N PRO A 99 2.42 -6.91 -8.43
CA PRO A 99 1.54 -6.09 -9.26
C PRO A 99 0.60 -5.18 -8.44
N LEU A 100 0.14 -5.59 -7.26
CA LEU A 100 -0.64 -4.72 -6.37
C LEU A 100 0.19 -3.52 -5.86
N LEU A 101 1.43 -3.76 -5.46
CA LEU A 101 2.34 -2.69 -5.04
C LEU A 101 2.67 -1.75 -6.22
N LYS A 102 2.83 -2.30 -7.42
CA LYS A 102 3.00 -1.51 -8.65
C LYS A 102 1.75 -0.67 -8.97
N LEU A 103 0.55 -1.16 -8.66
CA LEU A 103 -0.68 -0.39 -8.77
C LEU A 103 -0.64 0.85 -7.86
N PHE A 104 -0.18 0.73 -6.61
CA PHE A 104 -0.06 1.89 -5.72
C PHE A 104 0.84 2.97 -6.29
N ARG A 105 2.00 2.57 -6.84
CA ARG A 105 2.90 3.49 -7.55
C ARG A 105 2.20 4.17 -8.72
N ARG A 106 1.48 3.40 -9.54
CA ARG A 106 0.75 3.93 -10.70
C ARG A 106 -0.30 4.94 -10.26
N LEU A 107 -1.11 4.62 -9.26
CA LEU A 107 -2.16 5.51 -8.74
C LEU A 107 -1.58 6.76 -8.06
N ARG A 108 -0.38 6.68 -7.46
CA ARG A 108 0.31 7.83 -6.89
C ARG A 108 0.71 8.87 -7.93
N TYR A 109 1.09 8.42 -9.13
CA TYR A 109 1.57 9.29 -10.21
C TYR A 109 0.61 9.36 -11.42
N GLN A 110 -0.63 8.91 -11.26
CA GLN A 110 -1.57 8.87 -12.37
C GLN A 110 -1.93 10.27 -12.87
N ASP A 111 -2.10 11.21 -11.94
CA ASP A 111 -2.50 12.59 -12.21
C ASP A 111 -2.07 13.49 -11.03
N ASP A 112 -1.93 14.79 -11.25
CA ASP A 112 -1.55 15.71 -10.18
C ASP A 112 -2.73 16.15 -9.30
N TYR A 113 -3.98 15.96 -9.71
CA TYR A 113 -5.18 16.34 -8.93
C TYR A 113 -5.88 15.12 -8.34
N PHE A 114 -5.88 13.98 -9.05
CA PHE A 114 -6.42 12.71 -8.57
C PHE A 114 -5.32 11.66 -8.41
N TYR A 115 -4.82 11.51 -7.18
CA TYR A 115 -3.70 10.62 -6.87
C TYR A 115 -3.87 9.89 -5.55
N LEU A 116 -3.15 8.78 -5.40
CA LEU A 116 -3.11 8.02 -4.15
C LEU A 116 -2.34 8.76 -3.06
N ARG A 117 -2.94 8.86 -1.87
CA ARG A 117 -2.33 9.34 -0.61
C ARG A 117 -2.00 8.21 0.35
N GLU A 118 -2.72 7.10 0.28
CA GLU A 118 -2.42 5.90 1.06
C GLU A 118 -2.79 4.66 0.25
N GLY A 119 -1.87 3.71 0.17
CA GLY A 119 -2.10 2.39 -0.42
C GLY A 119 -1.83 1.33 0.63
N GLY A 120 -2.85 0.56 0.97
CA GLY A 120 -2.77 -0.48 1.98
C GLY A 120 -3.23 -1.83 1.45
N LEU A 121 -2.68 -2.90 2.00
CA LEU A 121 -3.15 -4.26 1.71
C LEU A 121 -3.06 -5.12 2.96
N ASN A 122 -4.06 -5.98 3.14
CA ASN A 122 -4.05 -7.02 4.16
C ASN A 122 -4.15 -8.38 3.45
N VAL A 123 -3.09 -9.18 3.54
CA VAL A 123 -2.98 -10.43 2.77
C VAL A 123 -3.90 -11.52 3.30
N VAL A 124 -4.24 -11.48 4.59
CA VAL A 124 -5.12 -12.45 5.25
C VAL A 124 -6.59 -12.16 4.94
N SER A 125 -7.02 -10.90 5.05
CA SER A 125 -8.41 -10.54 4.78
C SER A 125 -8.72 -10.31 3.31
N GLY A 126 -7.71 -10.24 2.43
CA GLY A 126 -7.93 -10.01 1.00
C GLY A 126 -8.20 -8.55 0.64
N PHE A 127 -8.24 -7.64 1.62
CA PHE A 127 -8.63 -6.25 1.37
C PHE A 127 -7.46 -5.38 0.90
N VAL A 128 -7.73 -4.61 -0.16
CA VAL A 128 -6.91 -3.52 -0.68
C VAL A 128 -7.54 -2.19 -0.30
N LYS A 129 -6.78 -1.30 0.33
CA LYS A 129 -7.21 -0.02 0.86
C LYS A 129 -6.60 1.12 0.06
N LEU A 130 -7.42 2.04 -0.43
CA LEU A 130 -7.00 3.15 -1.29
C LEU A 130 -7.60 4.46 -0.77
N LEU A 131 -6.73 5.37 -0.31
CA LEU A 131 -7.12 6.74 0.03
C LEU A 131 -6.62 7.70 -1.05
N PHE A 132 -7.53 8.44 -1.69
CA PHE A 132 -7.20 9.40 -2.73
C PHE A 132 -7.08 10.84 -2.20
N SER A 133 -6.46 11.71 -2.99
CA SER A 133 -6.29 13.14 -2.74
C SER A 133 -7.61 13.88 -2.45
N CYS A 134 -8.71 13.44 -3.05
CA CYS A 134 -10.04 14.00 -2.84
C CYS A 134 -10.69 13.59 -1.49
N GLY A 135 -10.05 12.73 -0.70
CA GLY A 135 -10.60 12.17 0.54
C GLY A 135 -11.45 10.91 0.33
N GLY A 136 -11.61 10.45 -0.92
CA GLY A 136 -12.24 9.16 -1.22
C GLY A 136 -11.42 8.01 -0.65
N TYR A 137 -12.06 7.18 0.18
CA TYR A 137 -11.47 5.99 0.79
C TYR A 137 -12.22 4.75 0.33
N HIS A 138 -11.50 3.81 -0.27
CA HIS A 138 -12.05 2.59 -0.84
C HIS A 138 -11.37 1.38 -0.20
N ILE A 139 -12.18 0.42 0.24
CA ILE A 139 -11.74 -0.91 0.62
C ILE A 139 -12.33 -1.85 -0.43
N VAL A 140 -11.46 -2.54 -1.15
CA VAL A 140 -11.82 -3.42 -2.26
C VAL A 140 -11.34 -4.82 -1.94
N ASP A 141 -12.20 -5.81 -2.10
CA ASP A 141 -11.80 -7.21 -1.99
C ASP A 141 -10.95 -7.60 -3.21
N ILE A 142 -9.89 -8.37 -3.01
CA ILE A 142 -9.00 -8.81 -4.09
C ILE A 142 -9.75 -9.52 -5.23
N ASN A 143 -10.85 -10.22 -4.91
CA ASN A 143 -11.67 -10.92 -5.90
C ASN A 143 -12.47 -9.97 -6.80
N GLU A 144 -12.73 -8.73 -6.34
CA GLU A 144 -13.40 -7.70 -7.14
C GLU A 144 -12.42 -6.95 -8.06
N MET A 145 -11.11 -7.14 -7.88
CA MET A 145 -10.08 -6.55 -8.75
C MET A 145 -9.91 -7.38 -10.04
N GLU A 146 -10.99 -7.62 -10.77
CA GLU A 146 -11.09 -8.57 -11.91
C GLU A 146 -10.23 -8.26 -13.15
N SER A 147 -9.38 -7.21 -13.16
CA SER A 147 -8.65 -6.82 -14.39
C SER A 147 -7.35 -6.03 -14.21
N VAL A 148 -6.86 -5.90 -12.97
CA VAL A 148 -5.81 -4.90 -12.65
C VAL A 148 -4.39 -5.47 -12.66
N VAL A 149 -4.25 -6.80 -12.73
CA VAL A 149 -3.01 -7.52 -12.39
C VAL A 149 -2.41 -8.33 -13.56
N VAL A 150 -2.92 -8.17 -14.80
CA VAL A 150 -2.28 -8.75 -16.00
C VAL A 150 -1.52 -7.69 -16.79
#